data_AF-A0A841AUD5-F1
#
_entry.id   AF-A0A841AUD5-F1
#
_cell.length_a   1.000
_cell.length_b   1.000
_cell.length_c   1.000
_cell.angle_alpha   90.00
_cell.angle_beta   90.00
_cell.angle_gamma   90.00
#
_symmetry.space_group_name_H-M   'P 1'
#
loop_
_entity.id
_entity.type
_entity.pdbx_description
1 polymer ?
#
loop_
_entity_poly.entity_id
_entity_poly.type
_entity_poly.pdbx_seq_one_letter_code
_entity_poly.pdbx_strand_id
1 'polypeptide(L)'
;MYESGRPVRGREVRRGEAGGEAAAALAAGDESGLLAAADTFAELPAPLLAAEMLSAAGRVAQAAGHSRRAGAALARARELTRCCPTARTPELDRAEGTQQLTPREREIARLAAGQATSPEIARRLRLSVRTVDNHLAHVYDKLGISSRIELTTLFR
;
A
#
# COMPACT_ATOMS: atom_id res chain seq x y z
N MET A 1 30.53 -35.19 -13.41
CA MET A 1 29.10 -34.85 -13.25
C MET A 1 29.02 -33.34 -13.11
N TYR A 2 28.82 -32.63 -14.23
CA TYR A 2 28.69 -31.16 -14.25
C TYR A 2 27.22 -30.80 -14.22
N GLU A 3 26.85 -29.91 -13.30
CA GLU A 3 25.50 -29.41 -13.11
C GLU A 3 25.02 -28.63 -14.34
N SER A 4 23.95 -29.14 -14.97
CA SER A 4 23.29 -28.50 -16.11
C SER A 4 22.65 -27.17 -15.68
N GLY A 5 23.17 -26.08 -16.25
CA GLY A 5 22.74 -24.71 -16.04
C GLY A 5 21.24 -24.48 -16.28
N ARG A 6 20.58 -23.90 -15.27
CA ARG A 6 19.21 -23.38 -15.32
C ARG A 6 19.19 -21.93 -15.87
N PRO A 7 18.04 -21.43 -16.36
CA PRO A 7 17.99 -20.35 -17.34
C PRO A 7 18.08 -18.96 -16.68
N VAL A 8 19.30 -18.48 -16.45
CA VAL A 8 19.52 -17.14 -15.88
C VAL A 8 19.18 -16.03 -16.90
N ARG A 9 19.50 -16.27 -18.19
CA ARG A 9 19.36 -15.28 -19.27
C ARG A 9 17.89 -14.88 -19.54
N GLY A 10 16.94 -15.80 -19.39
CA GLY A 10 15.51 -15.49 -19.57
C GLY A 10 14.92 -14.64 -18.44
N ARG A 11 15.43 -14.77 -17.20
CA ARG A 11 14.97 -13.99 -16.05
C ARG A 11 15.44 -12.55 -16.09
N GLU A 12 16.68 -12.32 -16.55
CA GLU A 12 17.23 -10.97 -16.68
C GLU A 12 16.52 -10.17 -17.77
N VAL A 13 16.24 -10.79 -18.92
CA VAL A 13 15.46 -10.17 -20.00
C VAL A 13 14.06 -9.79 -19.51
N ARG A 14 13.36 -10.73 -18.88
CA ARG A 14 12.02 -10.49 -18.32
C ARG A 14 12.01 -9.39 -17.26
N ARG A 15 13.06 -9.32 -16.42
CA ARG A 15 13.22 -8.24 -15.43
C ARG A 15 13.42 -6.89 -16.10
N GLY A 16 14.17 -6.84 -17.20
CA GLY A 16 14.38 -5.62 -17.99
C GLY A 16 13.09 -5.14 -18.66
N GLU A 17 12.34 -6.04 -19.27
CA GLU A 17 11.03 -5.75 -19.89
C GLU A 17 10.03 -5.22 -18.86
N ALA A 18 9.88 -5.91 -17.73
CA ALA A 18 9.05 -5.47 -16.62
C ALA A 18 9.46 -4.09 -16.08
N GLY A 19 10.77 -3.78 -16.07
CA GLY A 19 11.28 -2.45 -15.73
C GLY A 19 10.87 -1.36 -16.71
N GLY A 20 10.89 -1.65 -18.02
CA GLY A 20 10.42 -0.73 -19.05
C GLY A 20 8.92 -0.47 -18.98
N GLU A 21 8.12 -1.51 -18.80
CA GLU A 21 6.66 -1.43 -18.61
C GLU A 21 6.30 -0.64 -17.34
N ALA A 22 6.98 -0.93 -16.23
CA ALA A 22 6.85 -0.19 -14.98
C ALA A 22 7.13 1.30 -15.16
N ALA A 23 8.23 1.66 -15.84
CA ALA A 23 8.59 3.05 -16.07
C ALA A 23 7.56 3.78 -16.94
N ALA A 24 7.04 3.13 -17.99
CA ALA A 24 5.99 3.68 -18.83
C ALA A 24 4.67 3.88 -18.06
N ALA A 25 4.27 2.89 -17.27
CA ALA A 25 3.06 2.96 -16.45
C ALA A 25 3.15 4.04 -15.36
N LEU A 26 4.32 4.20 -14.73
CA LEU A 26 4.60 5.29 -13.80
C LEU A 26 4.47 6.66 -14.46
N ALA A 27 5.05 6.83 -15.65
CA ALA A 27 5.00 8.10 -16.39
C ALA A 27 3.58 8.45 -16.85
N ALA A 28 2.79 7.45 -17.23
CA ALA A 28 1.41 7.64 -17.67
C ALA A 28 0.40 7.76 -16.51
N GLY A 29 0.78 7.40 -15.28
CA GLY A 29 -0.17 7.25 -14.18
C GLY A 29 -1.17 6.12 -14.45
N ASP A 30 -0.72 5.03 -15.07
CA ASP A 30 -1.56 3.88 -15.41
C ASP A 30 -1.61 2.86 -14.26
N GLU A 31 -2.73 2.86 -13.51
CA GLU A 31 -2.97 1.90 -12.43
C GLU A 31 -2.84 0.45 -12.92
N SER A 32 -3.38 0.14 -14.11
CA SER A 32 -3.45 -1.24 -14.60
C SER A 32 -2.07 -1.74 -15.03
N GLY A 33 -1.30 -0.90 -15.73
CA GLY A 33 0.09 -1.18 -16.08
C GLY A 33 0.99 -1.39 -14.85
N LEU A 34 0.79 -0.59 -13.79
CA LEU A 34 1.53 -0.77 -12.53
C LEU A 34 1.19 -2.10 -11.84
N LEU A 35 -0.10 -2.49 -11.83
CA LEU A 35 -0.52 -3.79 -11.28
C LEU A 35 0.08 -4.96 -12.08
N ALA A 36 0.08 -4.88 -13.42
CA ALA A 36 0.67 -5.91 -14.27
C ALA A 36 2.20 -6.04 -14.08
N ALA A 37 2.91 -4.91 -13.97
CA ALA A 37 4.33 -4.89 -13.65
C ALA A 37 4.60 -5.50 -12.27
N ALA A 38 3.75 -5.20 -11.28
CA ALA A 38 3.86 -5.78 -9.94
C ALA A 38 3.74 -7.31 -9.96
N ASP A 39 2.75 -7.85 -10.67
CA ASP A 39 2.55 -9.29 -10.79
C ASP A 39 3.75 -9.96 -11.49
N THR A 40 4.30 -9.30 -12.51
CA THR A 40 5.51 -9.78 -13.20
C THR A 40 6.73 -9.81 -12.26
N PHE A 41 6.93 -8.78 -11.44
CA PHE A 41 8.01 -8.76 -10.45
C PHE A 41 7.78 -9.77 -9.31
N ALA A 42 6.53 -10.07 -8.95
CA ALA A 42 6.21 -11.05 -7.91
C ALA A 42 6.56 -12.49 -8.34
N GLU A 43 6.56 -12.78 -9.64
CA GLU A 43 7.06 -14.04 -10.20
C GLU A 43 8.59 -14.12 -10.27
N LEU A 44 9.29 -13.01 -10.01
CA LEU A 44 10.74 -12.91 -9.93
C LEU A 44 11.16 -12.83 -8.45
N PRO A 45 12.44 -13.11 -8.11
CA PRO A 45 12.96 -12.90 -6.75
C PRO A 45 13.20 -11.40 -6.49
N ALA A 46 12.18 -10.58 -6.73
CA ALA A 46 12.21 -9.12 -6.64
C ALA A 46 10.99 -8.55 -5.88
N PRO A 47 10.73 -9.01 -4.63
CA PRO A 47 9.54 -8.60 -3.88
C PRO A 47 9.46 -7.10 -3.62
N LEU A 48 10.61 -6.42 -3.51
CA LEU A 48 10.66 -4.97 -3.32
C LEU A 48 10.18 -4.21 -4.56
N LEU A 49 10.57 -4.62 -5.77
CA LEU A 49 10.10 -3.98 -7.00
C LEU A 49 8.59 -4.19 -7.19
N ALA A 50 8.08 -5.37 -6.87
CA ALA A 50 6.64 -5.63 -6.88
C ALA A 50 5.91 -4.72 -5.86
N ALA A 51 6.45 -4.57 -4.65
CA ALA A 51 5.87 -3.70 -3.62
C ALA A 51 5.90 -2.21 -4.01
N GLU A 52 6.94 -1.74 -4.70
CA GLU A 52 6.99 -0.38 -5.25
C GLU A 52 5.91 -0.14 -6.29
N MET A 53 5.72 -1.09 -7.21
CA MET A 53 4.68 -0.99 -8.24
C MET A 53 3.29 -0.97 -7.63
N LEU A 54 3.03 -1.82 -6.62
CA LEU A 54 1.78 -1.80 -5.86
C LEU A 54 1.58 -0.49 -5.10
N SER A 55 2.64 0.07 -4.51
CA SER A 55 2.60 1.36 -3.83
C SER A 55 2.25 2.48 -4.80
N ALA A 56 2.87 2.49 -5.99
CA ALA A 56 2.56 3.43 -7.05
C ALA A 56 1.13 3.29 -7.58
N ALA A 57 0.66 2.06 -7.84
CA ALA A 57 -0.71 1.77 -8.24
C ALA A 57 -1.71 2.30 -7.19
N GLY A 58 -1.40 2.10 -5.90
CA GLY A 58 -2.18 2.63 -4.80
C GLY A 58 -2.30 4.15 -4.83
N ARG A 59 -1.20 4.87 -5.14
CA ARG A 59 -1.23 6.34 -5.29
C ARG A 59 -2.09 6.77 -6.47
N VAL A 60 -1.96 6.11 -7.62
CA VAL A 60 -2.74 6.43 -8.83
C VAL A 60 -4.23 6.21 -8.56
N ALA A 61 -4.60 5.06 -7.98
CA ALA A 61 -5.97 4.77 -7.58
C ALA A 61 -6.51 5.81 -6.60
N GLN A 62 -5.68 6.25 -5.65
CA GLN A 62 -6.06 7.28 -4.68
C GLN A 62 -6.30 8.64 -5.35
N ALA A 63 -5.44 9.06 -6.28
CA ALA A 63 -5.62 10.29 -7.05
C ALA A 63 -6.90 10.27 -7.89
N ALA A 64 -7.32 9.09 -8.34
CA ALA A 64 -8.59 8.86 -9.04
C ALA A 64 -9.81 8.68 -8.11
N GLY A 65 -9.62 8.75 -6.78
CA GLY A 65 -10.71 8.59 -5.80
C GLY A 65 -11.12 7.14 -5.52
N HIS A 66 -10.41 6.15 -6.06
CA HIS A 66 -10.69 4.73 -5.89
C HIS A 66 -10.12 4.17 -4.57
N SER A 67 -10.60 4.67 -3.42
CA SER A 67 -10.05 4.35 -2.08
C SER A 67 -9.90 2.85 -1.81
N ARG A 68 -10.88 2.03 -2.21
CA ARG A 68 -10.81 0.56 -2.03
C ARG A 68 -9.68 -0.09 -2.83
N ARG A 69 -9.46 0.36 -4.06
CA ARG A 69 -8.36 -0.15 -4.91
C ARG A 69 -7.01 0.31 -4.39
N ALA A 70 -6.93 1.57 -3.95
CA ALA A 70 -5.75 2.11 -3.30
C ALA A 70 -5.36 1.28 -2.07
N GLY A 71 -6.31 1.01 -1.18
CA GLY A 71 -6.14 0.13 -0.04
C GLY A 71 -5.66 -1.26 -0.38
N ALA A 72 -6.32 -1.91 -1.34
CA ALA A 72 -5.96 -3.27 -1.75
C ALA A 72 -4.52 -3.35 -2.28
N ALA A 73 -4.08 -2.37 -3.07
CA ALA A 73 -2.72 -2.31 -3.57
C ALA A 73 -1.70 -2.10 -2.43
N LEU A 74 -1.98 -1.18 -1.50
CA LEU A 74 -1.12 -0.92 -0.33
C LEU A 74 -1.03 -2.14 0.61
N ALA A 75 -2.14 -2.84 0.83
CA ALA A 75 -2.15 -4.07 1.63
C ALA A 75 -1.22 -5.13 1.02
N ARG A 76 -1.31 -5.36 -0.30
CA ARG A 76 -0.41 -6.27 -1.02
C ARG A 76 1.06 -5.81 -0.97
N ALA A 77 1.32 -4.50 -1.07
CA ALA A 77 2.68 -3.98 -0.96
C ALA A 77 3.31 -4.31 0.41
N ARG A 78 2.56 -4.09 1.50
CA ARG A 78 3.02 -4.39 2.87
C ARG A 78 3.25 -5.88 3.10
N GLU A 79 2.39 -6.71 2.52
CA GLU A 79 2.51 -8.16 2.56
C GLU A 79 3.86 -8.61 1.99
N LEU A 80 4.26 -8.05 0.84
CA LEU A 80 5.54 -8.36 0.19
C LEU A 80 6.77 -7.82 0.95
N THR A 81 6.62 -6.74 1.71
CA THR A 81 7.72 -6.15 2.49
C THR A 81 7.85 -6.72 3.90
N ARG A 82 6.99 -7.66 4.33
CA ARG A 82 7.04 -8.25 5.69
C ARG A 82 8.39 -8.86 6.04
N CYS A 83 9.05 -9.48 5.07
CA CYS A 83 10.37 -10.09 5.22
C CYS A 83 11.53 -9.07 5.18
N CYS A 84 11.26 -7.83 4.79
CA CYS A 84 12.25 -6.76 4.62
C CYS A 84 11.76 -5.45 5.27
N PRO A 85 11.51 -5.43 6.59
CA PRO A 85 10.88 -4.29 7.27
C PRO A 85 11.76 -3.03 7.28
N THR A 86 13.05 -3.16 7.00
CA THR A 86 14.01 -2.05 6.91
C THR A 86 14.26 -1.58 5.48
N ALA A 87 13.68 -2.24 4.47
CA ALA A 87 13.80 -1.78 3.09
C ALA A 87 13.07 -0.45 2.93
N ARG A 88 13.80 0.58 2.52
CA ARG A 88 13.26 1.91 2.28
C ARG A 88 13.45 2.27 0.84
N THR A 89 12.36 2.68 0.20
CA THR A 89 12.38 3.26 -1.14
C THR A 89 11.37 4.41 -1.18
N PRO A 90 11.55 5.42 -2.05
CA PRO A 90 10.69 6.61 -2.06
C PRO A 90 9.19 6.28 -2.22
N GLU A 91 8.88 5.22 -2.96
CA GLU A 91 7.51 4.73 -3.17
C GLU A 91 6.93 4.07 -1.91
N LEU A 92 7.75 3.31 -1.18
CA LEU A 92 7.36 2.69 0.09
C LEU A 92 7.19 3.74 1.19
N ASP A 93 8.09 4.72 1.30
CA ASP A 93 7.98 5.81 2.26
C ASP A 93 6.70 6.64 2.03
N ARG A 94 6.30 6.84 0.76
CA ARG A 94 5.04 7.51 0.42
C ARG A 94 3.80 6.65 0.72
N ALA A 95 3.95 5.34 0.71
CA ALA A 95 2.89 4.36 1.03
C ALA A 95 2.69 4.16 2.54
N GLU A 96 3.56 4.70 3.41
CA GLU A 96 3.42 4.71 4.89
C GLU A 96 2.25 5.58 5.39
N GLY A 97 1.35 6.01 4.50
CA GLY A 97 -0.09 5.81 4.73
C GLY A 97 -0.85 7.00 5.29
N THR A 98 -0.25 7.92 6.04
CA THR A 98 -1.07 9.00 6.61
C THR A 98 -1.42 10.08 5.58
N GLN A 99 -0.62 10.35 4.55
CA GLN A 99 -0.86 11.46 3.61
C GLN A 99 -2.18 11.37 2.83
N GLN A 100 -2.76 10.17 2.72
CA GLN A 100 -4.00 9.93 1.97
C GLN A 100 -5.28 10.22 2.76
N LEU A 101 -5.17 10.38 4.09
CA LEU A 101 -6.30 10.66 4.95
C LEU A 101 -6.67 12.14 4.91
N THR A 102 -7.97 12.41 4.81
CA THR A 102 -8.52 13.76 5.05
C THR A 102 -8.16 14.22 6.47
N PRO A 103 -8.17 15.53 6.75
CA PRO A 103 -7.89 16.03 8.10
C PRO A 103 -8.72 15.35 9.18
N ARG A 104 -10.01 15.11 8.90
CA ARG A 104 -10.93 14.46 9.85
C ARG A 104 -10.64 12.98 10.03
N GLU A 105 -10.40 12.24 8.96
CA GLU A 105 -10.00 10.83 9.02
C GLU A 105 -8.69 10.66 9.79
N ARG A 106 -7.72 11.55 9.57
CA ARG A 106 -6.43 11.54 10.27
C ARG A 106 -6.58 11.81 11.76
N GLU A 107 -7.45 12.75 12.13
CA GLU A 107 -7.75 13.04 13.54
C GLU A 107 -8.38 11.82 14.24
N ILE A 108 -9.37 11.19 13.60
CA ILE A 108 -10.03 9.98 14.12
C ILE A 108 -9.04 8.81 14.20
N ALA A 109 -8.26 8.59 13.15
CA ALA A 109 -7.26 7.52 13.09
C ALA A 109 -6.18 7.68 14.17
N ARG A 110 -5.71 8.92 14.42
CA ARG A 110 -4.73 9.21 15.46
C ARG A 110 -5.29 8.93 16.86
N LEU A 111 -6.53 9.31 17.13
CA LEU A 111 -7.18 8.99 18.41
C LEU A 111 -7.37 7.48 18.59
N ALA A 112 -7.76 6.77 17.53
CA ALA A 112 -7.93 5.33 17.54
C ALA A 112 -6.59 4.59 17.73
N ALA A 113 -5.51 5.05 17.10
CA ALA A 113 -4.15 4.55 17.31
C ALA A 113 -3.70 4.76 18.76
N GLY A 114 -4.07 5.90 19.36
CA GLY A 114 -3.91 6.19 20.80
C GLY A 114 -4.87 5.41 21.71
N GLN A 115 -5.44 4.29 21.25
CA GLN A 115 -6.32 3.38 21.99
C GLN A 115 -7.67 3.96 22.44
N ALA A 116 -8.09 5.13 21.92
CA ALA A 116 -9.43 5.63 22.19
C ALA A 116 -10.51 4.78 21.48
N THR A 117 -11.56 4.42 22.20
CA THR A 117 -12.72 3.68 21.68
C THR A 117 -13.62 4.57 20.81
N SER A 118 -14.44 3.98 19.93
CA SER A 118 -15.37 4.75 19.09
C SER A 118 -16.30 5.67 19.90
N PRO A 119 -16.87 5.25 21.06
CA PRO A 119 -17.62 6.14 21.95
C PRO A 119 -16.81 7.30 22.52
N GLU A 120 -15.55 7.07 22.91
CA GLU A 120 -14.69 8.14 23.43
C GLU A 120 -14.32 9.15 22.35
N ILE A 121 -14.01 8.68 21.15
CA ILE A 121 -13.74 9.53 19.98
C ILE A 121 -15.00 10.33 19.63
N ALA A 122 -16.17 9.68 19.59
CA ALA A 122 -17.45 10.33 19.31
C ALA A 122 -17.72 11.47 20.29
N ARG A 123 -17.51 11.23 21.60
CA ARG A 123 -17.63 12.26 22.64
C ARG A 123 -16.63 13.39 22.46
N ARG A 124 -15.34 13.09 22.23
CA ARG A 124 -14.28 14.11 22.05
C ARG A 124 -14.54 15.00 20.83
N LEU A 125 -15.03 14.40 19.75
CA LEU A 125 -15.19 15.05 18.46
C LEU A 125 -16.61 15.55 18.18
N ARG A 126 -17.54 15.40 19.14
CA ARG A 126 -18.98 15.72 19.03
C ARG A 126 -19.64 15.07 17.81
N LEU A 127 -19.37 13.78 17.62
CA LEU A 127 -19.94 12.94 16.56
C LEU A 127 -20.83 11.85 17.16
N SER A 128 -21.61 11.19 16.31
CA SER A 128 -22.21 9.90 16.68
C SER A 128 -21.17 8.78 16.60
N VAL A 129 -21.35 7.71 17.39
CA VAL A 129 -20.52 6.49 17.31
C VAL A 129 -20.53 5.93 15.89
N ARG A 130 -21.70 5.89 15.25
CA ARG A 130 -21.85 5.45 13.87
C ARG A 130 -21.05 6.28 12.88
N THR A 131 -20.96 7.60 13.07
CA THR A 131 -20.14 8.48 12.23
C THR A 131 -18.67 8.16 12.39
N VAL A 132 -18.20 7.91 13.62
CA VAL A 132 -16.82 7.49 13.89
C VAL A 132 -16.52 6.14 13.24
N ASP A 133 -17.41 5.17 13.37
CA ASP A 133 -17.21 3.84 12.79
C ASP A 133 -17.18 3.90 11.25
N ASN A 134 -18.02 4.73 10.64
CA ASN A 134 -17.97 4.98 9.19
C ASN A 134 -16.63 5.61 8.77
N HIS A 135 -16.15 6.62 9.49
CA HIS A 135 -14.84 7.19 9.22
C HIS A 135 -13.71 6.17 9.40
N LEU A 136 -13.77 5.31 10.42
CA LEU A 136 -12.79 4.25 10.62
C LEU A 136 -12.83 3.21 9.49
N ALA A 137 -14.01 2.83 9.01
CA ALA A 137 -14.12 1.95 7.85
C ALA A 137 -13.44 2.57 6.60
N HIS A 138 -13.69 3.86 6.33
CA HIS A 138 -13.01 4.57 5.24
C HIS A 138 -11.51 4.69 5.45
N VAL A 139 -11.05 4.89 6.70
CA VAL A 139 -9.62 4.89 7.05
C VAL A 139 -9.00 3.53 6.76
N TYR A 140 -9.65 2.44 7.19
CA TYR A 140 -9.16 1.08 6.96
C TYR A 140 -9.05 0.76 5.47
N ASP A 141 -10.08 1.12 4.71
CA ASP A 141 -10.08 1.00 3.25
C ASP A 141 -8.94 1.80 2.64
N LYS A 142 -8.79 3.09 2.96
CA LYS A 142 -7.73 3.95 2.39
C LYS A 142 -6.33 3.47 2.76
N LEU A 143 -6.16 3.01 3.99
CA LEU A 143 -4.88 2.54 4.48
C LEU A 143 -4.60 1.12 4.02
N GLY A 144 -5.58 0.32 3.57
CA GLY A 144 -5.36 -1.09 3.25
C GLY A 144 -5.02 -1.92 4.49
N ILE A 145 -5.72 -1.68 5.61
CA ILE A 145 -5.56 -2.41 6.86
C ILE A 145 -6.90 -3.01 7.29
N SER A 146 -6.86 -4.05 8.13
CA SER A 146 -8.07 -4.77 8.55
C SER A 146 -8.50 -4.46 9.98
N SER A 147 -7.61 -3.86 10.78
CA SER A 147 -7.80 -3.75 12.21
C SER A 147 -7.35 -2.42 12.80
N ARG A 148 -7.97 -2.07 13.94
CA ARG A 148 -7.56 -0.95 14.78
C ARG A 148 -6.13 -1.10 15.30
N ILE A 149 -5.68 -2.33 15.52
CA ILE A 149 -4.31 -2.62 16.00
C ILE A 149 -3.29 -2.19 14.95
N GLU A 150 -3.55 -2.44 13.67
CA GLU A 150 -2.68 -1.98 12.57
C GLU A 150 -2.61 -0.45 12.45
N LEU A 151 -3.56 0.32 13.00
CA LEU A 151 -3.39 1.78 13.09
C LEU A 151 -2.24 2.17 14.02
N THR A 152 -1.99 1.38 15.07
CA THR A 152 -0.95 1.70 16.06
C THR A 152 0.45 1.63 15.47
N THR A 153 0.67 0.76 14.48
CA THR A 153 1.97 0.62 13.82
C THR A 153 2.22 1.74 12.82
N LEU A 154 1.16 2.31 12.23
CA LEU A 154 1.25 3.39 11.23
C LEU A 154 1.35 4.80 11.83
N PHE A 155 0.88 4.99 13.07
CA PHE A 155 0.87 6.29 13.77
C PHE A 155 1.89 6.36 14.91
N ARG A 156 2.88 5.45 14.90
CA ARG A 156 3.94 5.39 15.91
C ARG A 156 5.01 6.46 15.71
#